data_AF-A0A9X2J5M2-F1
#
_entry.id   AF-A0A9X2J5M2-F1
#
_cell.length_a   1.000
_cell.length_b   1.000
_cell.length_c   1.000
_cell.angle_alpha   90.00
_cell.angle_beta   90.00
_cell.angle_gamma   90.00
#
_symmetry.space_group_name_H-M   'P 1'
#
loop_
_entity.id
_entity.type
_entity.pdbx_description
1 polymer ?
#
loop_
_entity_poly.entity_id
_entity_poly.type
_entity_poly.pdbx_seq_one_letter_code
_entity_poly.pdbx_strand_id
1 'polypeptide(L)'
;MFDEKYIVGGAISILFFLAWNGPKLYREKITGWVILAWWMITVSFLIWDLALIVVEHKLTAVIDEKTLSVAKEAVDKIEIPLRWWIYLGVIFAVDILLWVFSKYRLEDMLESKS
;
A
#
# COMPACT_ATOMS: atom_id res chain seq x y z
N MET A 1 -14.46 -10.00 14.86
CA MET A 1 -13.32 -10.57 14.12
C MET A 1 -12.46 -9.41 13.71
N PHE A 2 -11.28 -9.24 14.31
CA PHE A 2 -10.37 -8.16 13.96
C PHE A 2 -9.87 -8.44 12.54
N ASP A 3 -10.26 -7.61 11.57
CA ASP A 3 -9.85 -7.76 10.18
C ASP A 3 -8.32 -7.65 10.13
N GLU A 4 -7.64 -8.74 9.78
CA GLU A 4 -6.18 -8.85 9.70
C GLU A 4 -5.57 -7.73 8.85
N LYS A 5 -6.36 -7.26 7.88
CA LYS A 5 -6.11 -6.06 7.07
C LYS A 5 -5.71 -4.88 7.98
N TYR A 6 -6.53 -4.51 8.99
CA TYR A 6 -6.23 -3.36 9.88
C TYR A 6 -4.96 -3.51 10.71
N ILE A 7 -4.57 -4.74 11.06
CA ILE A 7 -3.35 -5.01 11.83
C ILE A 7 -2.11 -4.70 10.98
N VAL A 8 -2.12 -5.10 9.71
CA VAL A 8 -1.05 -4.80 8.75
C VAL A 8 -0.94 -3.29 8.54
N GLY A 9 -2.08 -2.59 8.46
CA GLY A 9 -2.13 -1.14 8.28
C GLY A 9 -1.51 -0.39 9.46
N GLY A 10 -1.87 -0.78 10.69
CA GLY A 10 -1.32 -0.21 11.91
C GLY A 10 0.19 -0.48 12.08
N ALA A 11 0.66 -1.68 11.74
CA ALA A 11 2.08 -2.01 11.76
C ALA A 11 2.88 -1.12 10.80
N ILE A 12 2.35 -0.85 9.62
CA ILE A 12 2.97 0.05 8.64
C ILE A 12 2.94 1.50 9.12
N SER A 13 1.84 1.98 9.71
CA SER A 13 1.78 3.34 10.27
C SER A 13 2.83 3.54 11.37
N ILE A 14 3.03 2.53 12.23
CA ILE A 14 4.05 2.55 13.29
C ILE A 14 5.45 2.56 12.69
N LEU A 15 5.71 1.75 11.65
CA LEU A 15 6.99 1.75 10.94
C LEU A 15 7.28 3.11 10.28
N PHE A 16 6.27 3.74 9.67
CA PHE A 16 6.38 5.11 9.15
C PHE A 16 6.63 6.14 10.25
N PHE A 17 5.94 6.03 11.39
CA PHE A 17 6.13 6.92 12.53
C PHE A 17 7.53 6.78 13.17
N LEU A 18 8.05 5.55 13.23
CA LEU A 18 9.41 5.27 13.70
C LEU A 18 10.46 5.76 12.71
N ALA A 19 10.24 5.59 11.40
CA ALA A 19 11.07 6.20 10.37
C ALA A 19 11.06 7.74 10.48
N TRP A 20 9.93 8.34 10.86
CA TRP A 20 9.81 9.77 11.07
C TRP A 20 10.46 10.28 12.37
N ASN A 21 10.43 9.53 13.48
CA ASN A 21 10.99 10.01 14.76
C ASN A 21 12.40 9.49 15.06
N GLY A 22 12.93 8.57 14.25
CA GLY A 22 14.25 7.98 14.45
C GLY A 22 15.43 8.95 14.23
N PRO A 23 16.58 8.72 14.90
CA PRO A 23 17.79 9.54 14.73
C PRO A 23 18.24 9.58 13.26
N LYS A 24 18.67 10.76 12.78
CA LYS A 24 19.04 11.04 11.36
C LYS A 24 19.93 9.96 10.73
N LEU A 25 20.86 9.36 11.49
CA LEU A 25 21.79 8.34 11.00
C LEU A 25 21.14 7.01 10.60
N TYR A 26 19.98 6.68 11.18
CA TYR A 26 19.26 5.42 10.91
C TYR A 26 18.05 5.61 9.99
N ARG A 27 17.63 6.86 9.75
CA ARG A 27 16.50 7.19 8.88
C ARG A 27 16.67 6.62 7.48
N GLU A 28 17.78 6.86 6.79
CA GLU A 28 17.91 6.45 5.38
C GLU A 28 17.80 4.93 5.18
N LYS A 29 18.46 4.13 6.03
CA LYS A 29 18.33 2.67 5.96
C LYS A 29 16.93 2.23 6.35
N ILE A 30 16.42 2.62 7.53
CA ILE A 30 15.11 2.17 8.02
C ILE A 30 14.00 2.57 7.05
N THR A 31 14.00 3.82 6.56
CA THR A 31 13.04 4.30 5.57
C THR A 31 13.12 3.48 4.27
N GLY A 32 14.32 3.13 3.79
CA GLY A 32 14.48 2.25 2.62
C GLY A 32 13.85 0.87 2.81
N TRP A 33 14.05 0.23 3.96
CA TRP A 33 13.43 -1.08 4.27
C TRP A 33 11.91 -0.98 4.41
N VAL A 34 11.42 0.10 5.03
CA VAL A 34 9.97 0.35 5.18
C VAL A 34 9.31 0.60 3.82
N ILE A 35 9.92 1.41 2.96
CA ILE A 35 9.45 1.64 1.58
C ILE A 35 9.46 0.34 0.78
N LEU A 36 10.51 -0.49 0.90
CA LEU A 36 10.57 -1.78 0.21
C LEU A 36 9.46 -2.72 0.69
N ALA A 37 9.28 -2.87 2.00
CA ALA A 37 8.23 -3.71 2.58
C ALA A 37 6.84 -3.23 2.13
N TRP A 38 6.64 -1.91 2.09
CA TRP A 38 5.43 -1.28 1.59
C TRP A 38 5.15 -1.62 0.11
N TRP A 39 6.16 -1.52 -0.74
CA TRP A 39 6.03 -1.90 -2.16
C TRP A 39 5.70 -3.38 -2.34
N MET A 40 6.33 -4.27 -1.57
CA MET A 40 6.02 -5.71 -1.64
C MET A 40 4.57 -6.00 -1.26
N ILE A 41 4.05 -5.36 -0.22
CA ILE A 41 2.64 -5.49 0.19
C ILE A 41 1.71 -4.97 -0.91
N THR A 42 2.01 -3.78 -1.45
CA THR A 42 1.21 -3.17 -2.52
C THR A 42 1.16 -4.04 -3.76
N VAL A 43 2.31 -4.58 -4.20
CA VAL A 43 2.38 -5.50 -5.35
C VAL A 43 1.62 -6.80 -5.08
N SER A 44 1.73 -7.36 -3.87
CA SER A 44 0.99 -8.57 -3.50
C SER A 44 -0.53 -8.34 -3.55
N PHE A 45 -0.98 -7.17 -3.10
CA PHE A 45 -2.39 -6.76 -3.15
C PHE A 45 -2.88 -6.55 -4.59
N LEU A 46 -2.06 -5.93 -5.45
CA LEU A 46 -2.37 -5.80 -6.88
C LEU A 46 -2.51 -7.16 -7.57
N ILE A 47 -1.58 -8.09 -7.30
CA ILE A 47 -1.63 -9.44 -7.86
C ILE A 47 -2.89 -10.18 -7.38
N TRP A 48 -3.26 -10.00 -6.12
CA TRP A 48 -4.47 -10.60 -5.55
C TRP A 48 -5.74 -10.10 -6.22
N ASP A 49 -5.93 -8.77 -6.34
CA ASP A 49 -7.11 -8.20 -7.03
C ASP A 49 -7.16 -8.62 -8.51
N LEU A 50 -6.02 -8.63 -9.21
CA LEU A 50 -5.96 -9.13 -10.58
C LEU A 50 -6.37 -10.60 -10.69
N ALA A 51 -5.95 -11.44 -9.73
CA ALA A 51 -6.37 -12.83 -9.69
C ALA A 51 -7.89 -12.96 -9.46
N LEU A 52 -8.47 -12.15 -8.58
CA LEU A 52 -9.92 -12.14 -8.34
C LEU A 52 -10.70 -11.72 -9.60
N ILE A 53 -10.26 -10.67 -10.31
CA ILE A 53 -10.88 -10.23 -11.56
C ILE A 53 -10.87 -11.35 -12.62
N VAL A 54 -9.74 -12.07 -12.75
CA VAL A 54 -9.63 -13.20 -13.68
C VAL A 54 -10.56 -14.35 -13.28
N VAL A 55 -10.65 -14.64 -11.98
CA VAL A 55 -11.54 -15.67 -11.44
C VAL A 55 -13.00 -15.30 -11.70
N GLU A 56 -13.43 -14.08 -11.42
CA GLU A 56 -14.79 -13.60 -11.69
C GLU A 56 -15.14 -13.71 -13.18
N HIS A 57 -14.25 -13.25 -14.06
CA HIS A 57 -14.47 -13.29 -15.49
C HIS A 57 -14.65 -14.72 -16.02
N LYS A 58 -13.85 -15.67 -15.50
CA LYS A 58 -14.01 -17.09 -15.84
C LYS A 58 -15.26 -17.70 -15.21
N LEU A 59 -15.64 -17.29 -14.01
CA LEU A 59 -16.85 -17.79 -13.34
C LEU A 59 -18.12 -17.42 -14.10
N THR A 60 -18.22 -16.18 -14.58
CA THR A 60 -19.37 -15.72 -15.37
C THR A 60 -19.59 -16.51 -16.67
N ALA A 61 -18.55 -17.15 -17.20
CA ALA A 61 -18.62 -17.91 -18.45
C ALA A 61 -19.07 -19.38 -18.25
N VAL A 62 -19.04 -19.91 -17.02
CA VAL A 62 -19.12 -21.36 -16.78
C VAL A 62 -20.29 -21.77 -15.87
N ILE A 63 -20.82 -20.87 -15.03
CA ILE A 63 -21.71 -21.26 -13.92
C ILE A 63 -23.11 -20.61 -14.02
N ASP A 64 -24.12 -21.31 -13.47
CA ASP A 64 -25.50 -20.80 -13.33
C ASP A 64 -25.58 -19.53 -12.46
N GLU A 65 -26.66 -18.77 -12.67
CA GLU A 65 -26.86 -17.44 -12.07
C GLU A 65 -26.94 -17.47 -10.54
N LYS A 66 -27.44 -18.58 -9.97
CA LYS A 66 -27.61 -18.73 -8.52
C LYS A 66 -26.27 -18.99 -7.83
N THR A 67 -25.43 -19.82 -8.43
CA THR A 67 -24.08 -20.13 -7.95
C THR A 67 -23.13 -18.95 -8.19
N LEU A 68 -23.34 -18.20 -9.27
CA LEU A 68 -22.64 -16.95 -9.55
C LEU A 68 -22.86 -15.93 -8.42
N SER A 69 -24.10 -15.79 -7.92
CA SER A 69 -24.40 -14.85 -6.83
C SER A 69 -23.66 -15.18 -5.53
N VAL A 70 -23.58 -16.47 -5.18
CA VAL A 70 -22.86 -16.94 -3.97
C VAL A 70 -21.36 -16.75 -4.13
N ALA A 71 -20.82 -17.03 -5.32
CA ALA A 71 -19.41 -16.83 -5.60
C ALA A 71 -19.00 -15.37 -5.58
N LYS A 72 -19.83 -14.46 -6.13
CA LYS A 72 -19.61 -13.01 -6.03
C LYS A 72 -19.63 -12.52 -4.59
N GLU A 73 -20.58 -12.99 -3.78
CA GLU A 73 -20.62 -12.62 -2.37
C GLU A 73 -19.40 -13.13 -1.59
N ALA A 74 -18.83 -14.27 -2.00
CA ALA A 74 -17.59 -14.78 -1.43
C ALA A 74 -16.37 -13.96 -1.89
N VAL A 75 -16.33 -13.55 -3.17
CA VAL A 75 -15.28 -12.68 -3.73
C VAL A 75 -15.29 -11.32 -3.06
N ASP A 76 -16.45 -10.66 -2.93
CA ASP A 76 -16.59 -9.36 -2.26
C ASP A 76 -16.07 -9.37 -0.80
N LYS A 77 -16.19 -10.51 -0.11
CA LYS A 77 -15.69 -10.67 1.28
C LYS A 77 -14.17 -10.78 1.34
N ILE A 78 -13.54 -11.35 0.32
CA ILE A 78 -12.07 -11.54 0.26
C ILE A 78 -11.35 -10.44 -0.54
N GLU A 79 -12.09 -9.64 -1.31
CA GLU A 79 -11.57 -8.49 -2.03
C GLU A 79 -10.93 -7.48 -1.08
N ILE A 80 -9.95 -6.75 -1.59
CA ILE A 80 -9.30 -5.69 -0.83
C ILE A 80 -10.25 -4.47 -0.86
N PRO A 81 -10.75 -4.01 0.31
CA PRO A 81 -11.74 -2.93 0.33
C PRO A 81 -11.18 -1.66 -0.31
N LEU A 82 -11.99 -0.90 -1.05
CA LEU A 82 -11.56 0.36 -1.68
C LEU A 82 -10.86 1.33 -0.71
N ARG A 83 -11.23 1.32 0.57
CA ARG A 83 -10.58 2.12 1.63
C ARG A 83 -9.07 1.83 1.76
N TRP A 84 -8.65 0.59 1.50
CA TRP A 84 -7.25 0.20 1.46
C TRP A 84 -6.50 0.85 0.30
N TRP A 85 -7.10 0.86 -0.89
CA TRP A 85 -6.54 1.55 -2.05
C TRP A 85 -6.41 3.05 -1.82
N ILE A 86 -7.40 3.68 -1.17
CA ILE A 86 -7.33 5.09 -0.77
C ILE A 86 -6.17 5.32 0.22
N TYR A 87 -6.04 4.47 1.23
CA TYR A 87 -4.95 4.55 2.20
C TYR A 87 -3.58 4.38 1.54
N LEU A 88 -3.44 3.40 0.63
CA LEU A 88 -2.23 3.18 -0.16
C LEU A 88 -1.87 4.43 -0.97
N GLY A 89 -2.86 5.04 -1.63
CA GLY A 89 -2.69 6.26 -2.42
C GLY A 89 -2.25 7.48 -1.59
N VAL A 90 -2.80 7.64 -0.37
CA VAL A 90 -2.39 8.73 0.54
C VAL A 90 -0.94 8.57 0.97
N ILE A 91 -0.51 7.36 1.37
CA ILE A 91 0.88 7.13 1.75
C ILE A 91 1.82 7.39 0.56
N PHE A 92 1.46 6.92 -0.63
CA PHE A 92 2.25 7.15 -1.84
C PHE A 92 2.39 8.65 -2.15
N ALA A 93 1.31 9.43 -2.02
CA ALA A 93 1.36 10.87 -2.20
C ALA A 93 2.27 11.56 -1.17
N VAL A 94 2.23 11.11 0.10
CA VAL A 94 3.13 11.60 1.15
C VAL A 94 4.58 11.28 0.81
N ASP A 95 4.89 10.06 0.36
CA ASP A 95 6.25 9.67 -0.03
C ASP A 95 6.78 10.52 -1.18
N ILE A 96 5.96 10.80 -2.20
CA ILE A 96 6.34 11.71 -3.29
C ILE A 96 6.64 13.11 -2.75
N LEU A 97 5.78 13.64 -1.90
CA LEU A 97 5.99 14.97 -1.31
C LEU A 97 7.29 15.02 -0.51
N LEU A 98 7.58 13.98 0.28
CA LEU A 98 8.82 13.91 1.04
C LEU A 98 10.06 13.82 0.14
N TRP A 99 9.99 13.05 -0.93
CA TRP A 99 11.06 13.00 -1.93
C TRP A 99 11.29 14.39 -2.55
N VAL A 100 10.23 15.06 -2.98
CA VAL A 100 10.29 16.42 -3.54
C VAL A 100 10.88 17.42 -2.53
N PHE A 101 10.39 17.45 -1.30
CA PHE A 101 10.90 18.34 -0.25
C PHE A 101 12.37 18.08 0.09
N SER A 102 12.79 16.81 0.12
CA SER A 102 14.19 16.47 0.38
C SER A 102 15.12 16.94 -0.74
N LYS A 103 14.66 16.88 -2.00
CA LYS A 103 15.41 17.37 -3.16
C LYS A 103 15.58 18.90 -3.13
N TYR A 104 14.49 19.64 -2.92
CA TYR A 104 14.55 21.11 -2.85
C TYR A 104 15.40 21.63 -1.69
N ARG A 105 15.31 20.99 -0.51
CA ARG A 105 16.16 21.37 0.64
C ARG A 105 17.66 21.15 0.36
N LEU A 106 18.01 20.16 -0.45
CA LEU A 106 19.40 19.90 -0.85
C LEU A 106 19.93 20.97 -1.82
N GLU A 107 19.08 21.43 -2.74
CA GLU A 107 19.40 22.51 -3.68
C GLU A 107 19.63 23.85 -2.93
N ASP A 108 18.75 24.23 -2.00
CA ASP A 108 18.92 25.44 -1.17
C ASP A 108 20.23 25.44 -0.36
N MET A 109 20.62 24.26 0.15
CA MET A 109 21.87 24.11 0.92
C MET A 109 23.13 24.20 0.06
N LEU A 110 23.05 23.79 -1.21
CA LEU A 110 24.15 23.89 -2.16
C LEU A 110 24.34 25.32 -2.68
N GLU A 111 23.24 26.03 -2.94
CA GLU A 111 23.27 27.44 -3.35
C GLU A 111 23.74 28.37 -2.21
N SER A 112 23.40 28.09 -0.96
CA SER A 112 23.87 28.91 0.19
C SER A 112 25.38 28.83 0.46
N LYS A 113 26.09 27.88 -0.19
CA LYS A 113 27.53 27.64 -0.01
C LYS A 113 28.40 28.15 -1.17
N SER A 114 27.81 28.65 -2.26
CA SER A 114 28.53 29.29 -3.38
C SER A 114 28.52 30.80 -3.26
#